data_AF-A0A949NRR1-F1
#
_entry.id   AF-A0A949NRR1-F1
#
_cell.length_a   1.000
_cell.length_b   1.000
_cell.length_c   1.000
_cell.angle_alpha   90.00
_cell.angle_beta   90.00
_cell.angle_gamma   90.00
#
_symmetry.space_group_name_H-M   'P 1'
#
loop_
_entity.id
_entity.type
_entity.pdbx_description
1 polymer ?
#
loop_
_entity_poly.entity_id
_entity_poly.type
_entity_poly.pdbx_seq_one_letter_code
_entity_poly.pdbx_strand_id
1 'polypeptide(L)'
;MPNAEGTKKKVIVYRRDSQTVWRGVAGLQVFTSPISFLARAMGGDCGRLVVFLEWSTRLEKEALLELCTVLRASPVSRDLTLGCILHEPHREVLAGLAKAEVAWVWFLSAGQPILPILLMSPESVDGKWLRLEKVLREICPYLNYLPVEGGRGMCVCGAYRNRMVLGQGTLRALCRVARHNNCPYFLDPHPADTGAGRRA
;
A
#
# COMPACT_ATOMS: atom_id res chain seq x y z
N MET A 1 -30.63 17.85 25.97
CA MET A 1 -29.53 16.87 25.82
C MET A 1 -29.15 16.84 24.35
N PRO A 2 -27.86 16.97 24.00
CA PRO A 2 -27.45 17.35 22.66
C PRO A 2 -27.62 16.20 21.66
N ASN A 3 -28.10 16.55 20.47
CA ASN A 3 -28.27 15.71 19.31
C ASN A 3 -26.97 14.97 18.95
N ALA A 4 -27.02 13.65 18.95
CA ALA A 4 -26.08 12.82 18.21
C ALA A 4 -26.37 12.94 16.71
N GLU A 5 -26.01 14.08 16.11
CA GLU A 5 -25.82 14.15 14.67
C GLU A 5 -24.62 13.26 14.34
N GLY A 6 -24.92 12.02 13.94
CA GLY A 6 -23.97 11.12 13.31
C GLY A 6 -23.42 11.79 12.07
N THR A 7 -22.35 12.56 12.24
CA THR A 7 -21.67 13.28 11.17
C THR A 7 -21.20 12.22 10.19
N LYS A 8 -21.88 12.11 9.04
CA LYS A 8 -21.47 11.21 7.95
C LYS A 8 -20.04 11.58 7.58
N LYS A 9 -19.07 10.84 8.11
CA LYS A 9 -17.65 11.08 7.89
C LYS A 9 -17.38 10.99 6.40
N LYS A 10 -17.10 12.14 5.79
CA LYS A 10 -16.84 12.26 4.36
C LYS A 10 -15.52 11.56 4.03
N VAL A 11 -15.58 10.63 3.08
CA VAL A 11 -14.43 9.88 2.56
C VAL A 11 -13.95 10.59 1.30
N ILE A 12 -12.68 10.97 1.29
CA ILE A 12 -12.04 11.49 0.08
C ILE A 12 -11.05 10.48 -0.47
N VAL A 13 -11.07 10.31 -1.79
CA VAL A 13 -10.33 9.27 -2.50
C VAL A 13 -9.48 9.91 -3.59
N TYR A 14 -8.19 9.59 -3.60
CA TYR A 14 -7.34 9.82 -4.75
C TYR A 14 -7.30 8.56 -5.63
N ARG A 15 -7.61 8.72 -6.91
CA ARG A 15 -7.45 7.66 -7.92
C ARG A 15 -7.19 8.28 -9.28
N ARG A 16 -6.11 7.83 -9.96
CA ARG A 16 -5.71 8.33 -11.28
C ARG A 16 -6.83 8.22 -12.31
N ASP A 17 -7.41 7.03 -12.43
CA ASP A 17 -8.51 6.77 -13.35
C ASP A 17 -9.85 6.92 -12.63
N SER A 18 -10.61 7.96 -12.96
CA SER A 18 -11.95 8.12 -12.39
C SER A 18 -12.90 7.09 -13.03
N GLN A 19 -13.28 6.07 -12.27
CA GLN A 19 -14.46 5.29 -12.62
C GLN A 19 -15.69 6.20 -12.48
N THR A 20 -16.43 6.39 -13.57
CA THR A 20 -17.67 7.19 -13.62
C THR A 20 -18.69 6.75 -12.57
N VAL A 21 -18.67 5.46 -12.22
CA VAL A 21 -19.53 4.81 -11.22
C VAL A 21 -19.41 5.41 -9.81
N TRP A 22 -18.31 6.10 -9.49
CA TRP A 22 -18.08 6.62 -8.13
C TRP A 22 -18.49 8.10 -7.99
N ARG A 23 -18.85 8.76 -9.09
CA ARG A 23 -19.32 10.15 -9.06
C ARG A 23 -20.74 10.21 -8.50
N GLY A 24 -20.96 11.09 -7.52
CA GLY A 24 -22.29 11.34 -6.94
C GLY A 24 -22.67 10.42 -5.76
N VAL A 25 -21.79 9.51 -5.33
CA VAL A 25 -22.04 8.72 -4.12
C VAL A 25 -22.00 9.61 -2.88
N ALA A 26 -23.09 9.64 -2.12
CA ALA A 26 -23.21 10.48 -0.94
C ALA A 26 -22.10 10.17 0.08
N GLY A 27 -21.36 11.19 0.51
CA GLY A 27 -20.24 11.05 1.44
C GLY A 27 -18.91 10.63 0.82
N LEU A 28 -18.83 10.48 -0.51
CA LEU A 28 -17.60 10.15 -1.24
C LEU A 28 -17.19 11.31 -2.17
N GLN A 29 -15.92 11.72 -2.15
CA GLN A 29 -15.35 12.58 -3.17
C GLN A 29 -14.14 11.92 -3.80
N VAL A 30 -14.10 11.87 -5.13
CA VAL A 30 -13.01 11.26 -5.89
C VAL A 30 -12.24 12.34 -6.62
N PHE A 31 -10.92 12.32 -6.46
CA PHE A 31 -9.98 13.25 -7.07
C PHE A 31 -9.01 12.48 -7.97
N THR A 32 -8.81 12.98 -9.19
CA THR A 32 -7.84 12.44 -10.16
C THR A 32 -6.48 13.12 -10.09
N SER A 33 -6.44 14.34 -9.53
CA SER A 33 -5.21 15.11 -9.32
C SER A 33 -4.73 14.96 -7.86
N PRO A 34 -3.45 14.59 -7.64
CA PRO A 34 -2.85 14.55 -6.31
C PRO A 34 -2.93 15.90 -5.59
N ILE A 35 -2.77 17.00 -6.34
CA ILE A 35 -2.78 18.37 -5.80
C ILE A 35 -4.18 18.73 -5.31
N SER A 36 -5.22 18.44 -6.09
CA SER A 36 -6.60 18.71 -5.69
C SER A 36 -7.02 17.85 -4.50
N PHE A 37 -6.56 16.60 -4.45
CA PHE A 37 -6.76 15.71 -3.31
C PHE A 37 -6.09 16.27 -2.04
N LEU A 38 -4.83 16.68 -2.14
CA LEU A 38 -4.07 17.26 -1.04
C LEU A 38 -4.71 18.55 -0.53
N ALA A 39 -5.04 19.48 -1.42
CA ALA A 39 -5.72 20.73 -1.07
C ALA A 39 -7.05 20.46 -0.35
N ARG A 40 -7.80 19.43 -0.79
CA ARG A 40 -9.04 19.04 -0.14
C ARG A 40 -8.81 18.40 1.24
N ALA A 41 -7.80 17.55 1.38
CA ALA A 41 -7.43 16.91 2.63
C ALA A 41 -7.01 17.94 3.69
N MET A 42 -6.28 18.98 3.27
CA MET A 42 -5.87 20.08 4.13
C MET A 42 -7.01 21.04 4.51
N GLY A 43 -8.15 20.97 3.83
CA GLY A 43 -9.33 21.80 4.12
C GLY A 43 -10.16 21.35 5.34
N GLY A 44 -9.76 20.32 6.09
CA GLY A 44 -10.36 19.94 7.38
C GLY A 44 -11.70 19.19 7.35
N ASP A 45 -12.50 19.31 6.28
CA ASP A 45 -13.84 18.69 6.22
C ASP A 45 -13.84 17.24 5.68
N CYS A 46 -12.99 16.37 6.20
CA CYS A 46 -13.02 14.94 5.84
C CYS A 46 -12.70 14.06 7.03
N GLY A 47 -13.35 12.89 7.10
CA GLY A 47 -13.13 11.93 8.18
C GLY A 47 -12.19 10.78 7.80
N ARG A 48 -11.93 10.59 6.50
CA ARG A 48 -11.07 9.53 5.98
C ARG A 48 -10.44 9.92 4.65
N LEU A 49 -9.17 9.53 4.51
CA LEU A 49 -8.36 9.67 3.30
C LEU A 49 -8.10 8.28 2.73
N VAL A 50 -8.32 8.11 1.43
CA VAL A 50 -7.97 6.87 0.72
C VAL A 50 -7.14 7.20 -0.51
N VAL A 51 -6.02 6.50 -0.68
CA VAL A 51 -5.10 6.69 -1.82
C VAL A 51 -5.00 5.37 -2.59
N PHE A 52 -5.42 5.37 -3.86
CA PHE A 52 -5.14 4.27 -4.77
C PHE A 52 -3.70 4.40 -5.27
N LEU A 53 -2.89 3.40 -4.96
CA LEU A 53 -1.50 3.33 -5.40
C LEU A 53 -1.46 2.54 -6.70
N GLU A 54 -1.63 3.27 -7.80
CA GLU A 54 -1.52 2.77 -9.17
C GLU A 54 -0.38 3.52 -9.84
N TRP A 55 0.70 2.80 -10.18
CA TRP A 55 1.90 3.38 -10.78
C TRP A 55 2.36 2.56 -11.98
N SER A 56 2.90 3.25 -12.97
CA SER A 56 3.51 2.67 -14.17
C SER A 56 5.02 2.95 -14.21
N THR A 57 5.52 3.89 -13.41
CA THR A 57 6.94 4.24 -13.35
C THR A 57 7.45 4.32 -11.92
N ARG A 58 8.78 4.26 -11.76
CA ARG A 58 9.43 4.47 -10.46
C ARG A 58 9.15 5.86 -9.89
N LEU A 59 9.18 6.88 -10.75
CA LEU A 59 8.93 8.26 -10.33
C LEU A 59 7.49 8.42 -9.78
N GLU A 60 6.51 7.82 -10.45
CA GLU A 60 5.12 7.82 -9.96
C GLU A 60 4.98 7.09 -8.62
N LYS A 61 5.66 5.95 -8.46
CA LYS A 61 5.70 5.20 -7.19
C LYS A 61 6.25 6.07 -6.06
N GLU A 62 7.35 6.76 -6.29
CA GLU A 62 7.98 7.66 -5.31
C GLU A 62 7.08 8.86 -4.97
N ALA A 63 6.47 9.49 -5.97
CA ALA A 63 5.56 10.62 -5.77
C ALA A 63 4.30 10.25 -4.96
N LEU A 64 3.77 9.04 -5.12
CA LEU A 64 2.62 8.57 -4.34
C LEU A 64 2.98 8.28 -2.88
N LEU A 65 4.19 7.78 -2.62
CA LEU A 65 4.70 7.62 -1.25
C LEU A 65 4.98 8.97 -0.60
N GLU A 66 5.50 9.92 -1.35
CA GLU A 66 5.69 11.30 -0.91
C GLU A 66 4.34 11.96 -0.57
N LEU A 67 3.31 11.79 -1.41
CA LEU A 67 1.96 12.26 -1.12
C LEU A 67 1.46 11.76 0.25
N CYS A 68 1.63 10.46 0.53
CA CYS A 68 1.25 9.89 1.83
C CYS A 68 2.04 10.53 2.99
N THR A 69 3.32 10.80 2.78
CA THR A 69 4.21 11.42 3.77
C THR A 69 3.76 12.86 4.07
N VAL A 70 3.47 13.65 3.04
CA VAL A 70 2.98 15.03 3.17
C VAL A 70 1.63 15.07 3.91
N LEU A 71 0.73 14.13 3.62
CA LEU A 71 -0.56 14.03 4.31
C LEU A 71 -0.39 13.75 5.82
N ARG A 72 0.61 12.96 6.21
CA ARG A 72 0.89 12.72 7.63
C ARG A 72 1.66 13.82 8.32
N ALA A 73 2.50 14.54 7.59
CA ALA A 73 3.23 15.69 8.12
C ALA A 73 2.32 16.89 8.42
N SER A 74 1.20 17.04 7.71
CA SER A 74 0.26 18.14 7.93
C SER A 74 -0.57 17.95 9.20
N PRO A 75 -0.61 18.94 10.12
CA PRO A 75 -1.41 18.86 11.35
C PRO A 75 -2.90 18.58 11.11
N VAL A 76 -3.45 19.06 9.99
CA VAL A 76 -4.89 18.95 9.67
C VAL A 76 -5.26 17.52 9.24
N SER A 77 -4.34 16.81 8.59
CA SER A 77 -4.59 15.46 8.07
C SER A 77 -3.90 14.35 8.85
N ARG A 78 -3.04 14.70 9.82
CA ARG A 78 -2.31 13.74 10.65
C ARG A 78 -3.25 12.80 11.42
N ASP A 79 -4.29 13.37 12.03
CA ASP A 79 -5.24 12.60 12.87
C ASP A 79 -6.31 11.88 12.05
N LEU A 80 -6.37 12.14 10.73
CA LEU A 80 -7.33 11.48 9.86
C LEU A 80 -6.93 10.04 9.58
N THR A 81 -7.93 9.18 9.39
CA THR A 81 -7.66 7.80 8.97
C THR A 81 -7.19 7.79 7.51
N LEU A 82 -5.90 7.50 7.29
CA LEU A 82 -5.32 7.31 5.96
C LEU A 82 -5.21 5.82 5.65
N GLY A 83 -5.84 5.41 4.54
CA GLY A 83 -5.74 4.06 4.00
C GLY A 83 -5.20 4.06 2.58
N CYS A 84 -4.37 3.07 2.25
CA CYS A 84 -3.84 2.90 0.90
C CYS A 84 -4.40 1.63 0.25
N ILE A 85 -4.72 1.71 -1.03
CA ILE A 85 -5.24 0.58 -1.81
C ILE A 85 -4.20 0.19 -2.85
N LEU A 86 -3.85 -1.09 -2.89
CA LEU A 86 -2.86 -1.67 -3.81
C LEU A 86 -3.50 -2.83 -4.58
N HIS A 87 -3.01 -3.11 -5.78
CA HIS A 87 -3.42 -4.32 -6.51
C HIS A 87 -2.81 -5.59 -5.93
N GLU A 88 -1.58 -5.51 -5.43
CA GLU A 88 -0.88 -6.64 -4.84
C GLU A 88 0.08 -6.24 -3.72
N PRO A 89 0.46 -7.18 -2.84
CA PRO A 89 1.44 -6.93 -1.80
C PRO A 89 2.82 -6.66 -2.41
N HIS A 90 3.28 -5.41 -2.32
CA HIS A 90 4.60 -4.99 -2.78
C HIS A 90 5.46 -4.54 -1.60
N ARG A 91 6.46 -5.33 -1.20
CA ARG A 91 7.21 -5.12 0.06
C ARG A 91 7.81 -3.73 0.19
N GLU A 92 8.53 -3.27 -0.84
CA GLU A 92 9.18 -1.96 -0.84
C GLU A 92 8.18 -0.80 -0.64
N VAL A 93 7.03 -0.86 -1.34
CA VAL A 93 5.95 0.12 -1.21
C VAL A 93 5.35 0.07 0.18
N LEU A 94 5.04 -1.12 0.69
CA LEU A 94 4.50 -1.29 2.05
C LEU A 94 5.47 -0.76 3.11
N ALA A 95 6.78 -0.97 2.95
CA ALA A 95 7.79 -0.40 3.83
C ALA A 95 7.86 1.14 3.71
N GLY A 96 7.71 1.70 2.52
CA GLY A 96 7.59 3.14 2.30
C GLY A 96 6.35 3.73 2.98
N LEU A 97 5.20 3.06 2.87
CA LEU A 97 3.96 3.45 3.54
C LEU A 97 4.09 3.40 5.08
N ALA A 98 4.82 2.43 5.62
CA ALA A 98 5.05 2.34 7.06
C ALA A 98 5.93 3.49 7.56
N LYS A 99 6.95 3.87 6.79
CA LYS A 99 7.75 5.07 7.07
C LYS A 99 6.91 6.35 7.01
N ALA A 100 5.90 6.38 6.14
CA ALA A 100 4.95 7.47 6.02
C ALA A 100 3.77 7.37 7.02
N GLU A 101 3.88 6.56 8.09
CA GLU A 101 2.85 6.41 9.14
C GLU A 101 1.44 6.05 8.62
N VAL A 102 1.36 5.30 7.53
CA VAL A 102 0.10 4.75 7.03
C VAL A 102 -0.26 3.50 7.83
N ALA A 103 -1.42 3.51 8.48
CA ALA A 103 -1.82 2.40 9.36
C ALA A 103 -2.53 1.26 8.62
N TRP A 104 -3.20 1.57 7.51
CA TRP A 104 -4.15 0.68 6.86
C TRP A 104 -3.85 0.50 5.37
N VAL A 105 -3.89 -0.76 4.93
CA VAL A 105 -3.78 -1.12 3.52
C VAL A 105 -4.88 -2.09 3.12
N TRP A 106 -5.27 -2.05 1.86
CA TRP A 106 -6.19 -3.01 1.30
C TRP A 106 -5.72 -3.45 -0.09
N PHE A 107 -5.75 -4.76 -0.33
CA PHE A 107 -5.40 -5.38 -1.60
C PHE A 107 -6.64 -5.67 -2.43
N LEU A 108 -6.73 -5.08 -3.62
CA LEU A 108 -7.83 -5.31 -4.56
C LEU A 108 -7.80 -6.77 -5.03
N SER A 109 -8.94 -7.44 -4.89
CA SER A 109 -9.17 -8.76 -5.49
C SER A 109 -10.13 -8.62 -6.65
N ALA A 110 -9.87 -9.35 -7.75
CA ALA A 110 -10.76 -9.36 -8.91
C ALA A 110 -12.19 -9.74 -8.49
N GLY A 111 -13.17 -8.99 -8.97
CA GLY A 111 -14.60 -9.24 -8.71
C GLY A 111 -15.14 -8.72 -7.36
N GLN A 112 -14.33 -8.05 -6.53
CA GLN A 112 -14.83 -7.47 -5.28
C GLN A 112 -15.46 -6.08 -5.49
N PRO A 113 -16.65 -5.81 -4.90
CA PRO A 113 -17.27 -4.50 -4.99
C PRO A 113 -16.50 -3.49 -4.14
N ILE A 114 -15.93 -2.47 -4.81
CA ILE A 114 -14.99 -1.55 -4.13
C ILE A 114 -15.72 -0.54 -3.23
N LEU A 115 -16.85 -0.01 -3.70
CA LEU A 115 -17.57 1.08 -3.03
C LEU A 115 -18.04 0.77 -1.61
N PRO A 116 -18.68 -0.39 -1.31
CA PRO A 116 -19.12 -0.71 0.05
C PRO A 116 -17.95 -0.74 1.03
N ILE A 117 -16.81 -1.30 0.61
CA ILE A 117 -15.62 -1.48 1.44
C ILE A 117 -14.92 -0.13 1.71
N LEU A 118 -14.93 0.80 0.74
CA LEU A 118 -14.39 2.15 0.92
C LEU A 118 -15.15 2.94 2.00
N LEU A 119 -16.48 2.77 2.04
CA LEU A 119 -17.35 3.46 3.00
C LEU A 119 -17.25 2.84 4.40
N MET A 120 -17.02 1.52 4.49
CA MET A 120 -16.79 0.82 5.76
C MET A 120 -15.56 1.35 6.51
N SER A 121 -15.65 1.42 7.83
CA SER A 121 -14.50 1.78 8.66
C SER A 121 -13.40 0.71 8.58
N PRO A 122 -12.12 1.08 8.45
CA PRO A 122 -11.04 0.09 8.51
C PRO A 122 -10.98 -0.63 9.86
N GLU A 123 -11.55 -0.04 10.91
CA GLU A 123 -11.67 -0.64 12.25
C GLU A 123 -12.85 -1.62 12.37
N SER A 124 -13.71 -1.72 11.36
CA SER A 124 -14.83 -2.67 11.41
C SER A 124 -14.34 -4.12 11.38
N VAL A 125 -14.99 -4.99 12.16
CA VAL A 125 -14.58 -6.39 12.39
C VAL A 125 -14.60 -7.23 11.11
N ASP A 126 -15.42 -6.85 10.12
CA ASP A 126 -15.48 -7.50 8.80
C ASP A 126 -14.45 -6.93 7.79
N GLY A 127 -13.59 -6.04 8.25
CA GLY A 127 -12.76 -5.18 7.41
C GLY A 127 -11.79 -5.93 6.50
N LYS A 128 -11.93 -5.71 5.19
CA LYS A 128 -10.90 -6.04 4.18
C LYS A 128 -9.62 -5.21 4.33
N TRP A 129 -9.67 -4.17 5.17
CA TRP A 129 -8.55 -3.35 5.56
C TRP A 129 -7.64 -4.11 6.51
N LEU A 130 -6.36 -4.18 6.17
CA LEU A 130 -5.33 -4.85 6.93
C LEU A 130 -4.44 -3.80 7.60
N ARG A 131 -4.02 -4.07 8.84
CA ARG A 131 -2.98 -3.30 9.51
C ARG A 131 -1.66 -3.49 8.78
N LEU A 132 -1.04 -2.39 8.34
CA LEU A 132 0.18 -2.44 7.53
C LEU A 132 1.32 -3.19 8.23
N GLU A 133 1.50 -2.98 9.53
CA GLU A 133 2.51 -3.65 10.35
C GLU A 133 2.30 -5.18 10.40
N LYS A 134 1.05 -5.64 10.40
CA LYS A 134 0.74 -7.07 10.32
C LYS A 134 1.15 -7.62 8.96
N VAL A 135 0.75 -6.94 7.89
CA VAL A 135 1.09 -7.35 6.52
C VAL A 135 2.60 -7.39 6.30
N LEU A 136 3.35 -6.41 6.78
CA LEU A 136 4.81 -6.36 6.65
C LEU A 136 5.52 -7.51 7.39
N ARG A 137 4.95 -7.98 8.50
CA ARG A 137 5.44 -9.17 9.23
C ARG A 137 5.12 -10.47 8.50
N GLU A 138 4.02 -10.52 7.75
CA GLU A 138 3.62 -11.72 7.03
C GLU A 138 4.36 -11.87 5.70
N ILE A 139 4.76 -10.78 5.04
CA ILE A 139 5.48 -10.83 3.77
C ILE A 139 6.97 -11.16 3.99
N CYS A 140 7.50 -12.05 3.16
CA CYS A 140 8.91 -12.45 3.19
C CYS A 140 9.84 -11.23 3.14
N PRO A 141 10.80 -11.09 4.07
CA PRO A 141 11.66 -9.92 4.11
C PRO A 141 12.64 -9.82 2.95
N TYR A 142 12.91 -10.94 2.31
CA TYR A 142 13.79 -11.04 1.15
C TYR A 142 13.06 -10.90 -0.19
N LEU A 143 11.76 -10.60 -0.21
CA LEU A 143 11.07 -10.31 -1.47
C LEU A 143 11.57 -8.98 -2.04
N ASN A 144 12.22 -9.04 -3.21
CA ASN A 144 12.82 -7.90 -3.88
C ASN A 144 12.33 -7.77 -5.33
N TYR A 145 12.61 -6.64 -5.97
CA TYR A 145 12.09 -6.28 -7.29
C TYR A 145 13.22 -5.68 -8.14
N LEU A 146 13.49 -6.30 -9.30
CA LEU A 146 14.39 -5.74 -10.30
C LEU A 146 13.59 -4.98 -11.35
N PRO A 147 14.04 -3.81 -11.80
CA PRO A 147 13.35 -3.08 -12.85
C PRO A 147 13.36 -3.89 -14.15
N VAL A 148 12.22 -3.95 -14.82
CA VAL A 148 12.09 -4.41 -16.21
C VAL A 148 11.56 -3.26 -17.05
N GLU A 149 11.89 -3.24 -18.34
CA GLU A 149 11.34 -2.27 -19.27
C GLU A 149 9.80 -2.26 -19.20
N GLY A 150 9.22 -1.05 -19.28
CA GLY A 150 7.78 -0.85 -19.09
C GLY A 150 7.32 -0.77 -17.63
N GLY A 151 8.26 -0.58 -16.69
CA GLY A 151 7.95 -0.17 -15.31
C GLY A 151 7.40 -1.29 -14.40
N ARG A 152 7.30 -2.51 -14.92
CA ARG A 152 7.01 -3.70 -14.11
C ARG A 152 8.28 -4.19 -13.43
N GLY A 153 8.19 -4.49 -12.14
CA GLY A 153 9.29 -5.12 -11.39
C GLY A 153 9.26 -6.63 -11.56
N MET A 154 10.39 -7.24 -11.91
CA MET A 154 10.58 -8.67 -11.79
C MET A 154 10.78 -9.02 -10.32
N CYS A 155 9.91 -9.86 -9.77
CA CYS A 155 10.05 -10.33 -8.40
C CYS A 155 11.21 -11.31 -8.30
N VAL A 156 12.13 -11.07 -7.37
CA VAL A 156 13.31 -11.90 -7.13
C VAL A 156 13.51 -12.18 -5.64
N CYS A 157 14.20 -13.28 -5.34
CA CYS A 157 14.58 -13.63 -3.98
C CYS A 157 15.90 -12.95 -3.59
N GLY A 158 15.85 -11.99 -2.68
CA GLY A 158 17.01 -11.34 -2.09
C GLY A 158 17.87 -12.28 -1.25
N ALA A 159 17.27 -13.32 -0.65
CA ALA A 159 17.99 -14.35 0.09
C ALA A 159 18.88 -15.21 -0.82
N TYR A 160 18.60 -15.17 -2.13
CA TYR A 160 19.39 -15.82 -3.16
C TYR A 160 20.04 -14.78 -4.08
N ARG A 161 20.53 -13.68 -3.49
CA ARG A 161 21.30 -12.62 -4.18
C ARG A 161 20.60 -12.01 -5.40
N ASN A 162 19.26 -11.95 -5.38
CA ASN A 162 18.45 -11.51 -6.51
C ASN A 162 18.63 -12.34 -7.80
N ARG A 163 19.24 -13.54 -7.73
CA ARG A 163 19.46 -14.43 -8.89
C ARG A 163 18.28 -15.35 -9.17
N MET A 164 17.41 -15.56 -8.18
CA MET A 164 16.22 -16.39 -8.32
C MET A 164 15.01 -15.54 -8.64
N VAL A 165 14.47 -15.72 -9.84
CA VAL A 165 13.19 -15.13 -10.24
C VAL A 165 12.05 -15.89 -9.58
N LEU A 166 11.12 -15.15 -8.98
CA LEU A 166 9.99 -15.71 -8.25
C LEU A 166 8.75 -15.72 -9.15
N GLY A 167 8.29 -16.92 -9.51
CA GLY A 167 7.02 -17.11 -10.21
C GLY A 167 5.80 -16.83 -9.32
N GLN A 168 4.64 -16.62 -9.94
CA GLN A 168 3.37 -16.33 -9.24
C GLN A 168 3.00 -17.40 -8.20
N GLY A 169 3.26 -18.67 -8.48
CA GLY A 169 3.03 -19.78 -7.53
C GLY A 169 3.84 -19.60 -6.25
N THR A 170 5.16 -19.41 -6.37
CA THR A 170 6.07 -19.17 -5.24
C THR A 170 5.71 -17.90 -4.46
N LEU A 171 5.37 -16.83 -5.18
CA LEU A 171 4.96 -15.57 -4.55
C LEU A 171 3.72 -15.75 -3.67
N ARG A 172 2.69 -16.44 -4.16
CA ARG A 172 1.45 -16.68 -3.41
C ARG A 172 1.63 -17.69 -2.28
N ALA A 173 2.42 -18.74 -2.50
CA ALA A 173 2.57 -19.83 -1.54
C ALA A 173 3.52 -19.48 -0.39
N LEU A 174 4.55 -18.66 -0.64
CA LEU A 174 5.63 -18.41 0.31
C LEU A 174 5.86 -16.92 0.57
N CYS A 175 6.03 -16.09 -0.47
CA CYS A 175 6.61 -14.76 -0.28
C CYS A 175 5.61 -13.68 0.17
N ARG A 176 4.32 -13.80 -0.20
CA ARG A 176 3.27 -12.81 0.11
C ARG A 176 2.41 -13.18 1.31
N VAL A 177 2.76 -14.25 2.02
CA VAL A 177 2.05 -14.79 3.18
C VAL A 177 3.04 -15.21 4.26
N ALA A 178 2.58 -15.42 5.48
CA ALA A 178 3.39 -15.79 6.65
C ALA A 178 4.09 -17.16 6.57
N ARG A 179 4.17 -17.78 5.39
CA ARG A 179 4.80 -19.10 5.16
C ARG A 179 6.28 -19.02 4.80
N HIS A 180 6.84 -17.82 4.68
CA HIS A 180 8.27 -17.64 4.46
C HIS A 180 9.12 -18.22 5.61
N ASN A 181 8.57 -18.33 6.82
CA ASN A 181 9.23 -18.99 7.95
C ASN A 181 9.61 -20.46 7.70
N ASN A 182 8.97 -21.12 6.72
CA ASN A 182 9.29 -22.49 6.31
C ASN A 182 10.05 -22.55 4.97
N CYS A 183 10.42 -21.40 4.41
CA CYS A 183 11.13 -21.34 3.14
C CYS A 183 12.63 -21.68 3.39
N PRO A 184 13.22 -22.64 2.67
CA PRO A 184 14.62 -23.00 2.87
C PRO A 184 15.57 -21.81 2.64
N TYR A 185 15.27 -20.95 1.66
CA TYR A 185 16.06 -19.75 1.37
C TYR A 185 15.91 -18.66 2.43
N PHE A 186 14.79 -18.63 3.17
CA PHE A 186 14.62 -17.69 4.27
C PHE A 186 15.40 -18.15 5.51
N LEU A 187 15.42 -19.47 5.76
CA LEU A 187 16.11 -20.09 6.88
C LEU A 187 17.63 -20.10 6.69
N ASP A 188 18.10 -20.26 5.46
CA ASP A 188 19.52 -20.26 5.09
C ASP A 188 19.78 -19.30 3.91
N PRO A 189 19.77 -17.97 4.16
CA PRO A 189 20.02 -16.99 3.14
C PRO A 189 21.49 -17.06 2.69
N HIS A 190 21.73 -17.05 1.38
CA HIS A 190 23.09 -17.04 0.87
C HIS A 190 23.76 -15.71 1.23
N PRO A 191 24.86 -15.71 1.99
CA PRO A 191 25.54 -14.47 2.35
C PRO A 191 25.94 -13.75 1.06
N ALA A 192 25.78 -12.42 1.07
CA ALA A 192 26.42 -11.60 0.04
C ALA A 192 27.93 -11.91 0.10
N ASP A 193 28.59 -12.02 -1.06
CA ASP A 193 30.05 -12.08 -1.10
C ASP A 193 30.58 -10.77 -0.49
N THR A 194 30.79 -10.74 0.82
CA THR A 194 31.75 -9.84 1.41
C THR A 194 33.06 -10.23 0.77
N GLY A 195 33.64 -9.36 -0.06
CA GLY A 195 34.91 -9.56 -0.75
C GLY A 195 36.13 -9.72 0.17
N ALA A 196 36.02 -10.50 1.24
CA ALA A 196 37.11 -10.98 2.07
C ALA A 196 37.63 -12.28 1.46
N GLY A 197 38.27 -12.18 0.29
CA GLY A 197 38.67 -13.39 -0.43
C GLY A 197 39.41 -13.20 -1.74
N ARG A 198 40.22 -12.16 -1.90
CA ARG A 198 41.39 -12.20 -2.80
C ARG A 198 42.57 -11.54 -2.11
N ARG A 199 43.27 -12.34 -1.30
CA ARG A 199 44.68 -12.15 -0.97
C ARG A 199 45.52 -12.94 -1.97
N ALA A 200 46.75 -12.42 -2.17
CA ALA A 200 47.91 -12.94 -2.87
C ALA A 200 48.05 -12.44 -4.31
#